data_AF-Q3ZA34-F1
#
_entry.id   AF-Q3ZA34-F1
#
_cell.length_a   1.000
_cell.length_b   1.000
_cell.length_c   1.000
_cell.angle_alpha   90.00
_cell.angle_beta   90.00
_cell.angle_gamma   90.00
#
_symmetry.space_group_name_H-M   'P 1'
#
loop_
_entity.id
_entity.type
_entity.pdbx_description
1 polymer ?
#
loop_
_entity_poly.entity_id
_entity_poly.type
_entity_poly.pdbx_seq_one_letter_code
_entity_poly.pdbx_strand_id
1 'polypeptide(L)'
;MSVQAQNNYLRLMRFSLAFLILGSLTSLFSGSSEVFAIVSACILSLVVFISLILARKRYDITWYLTRAIAESVKTITWRYVMKAKPFNQSDPIARTNFLKDLNKILSQNRSGCCTVDDNEQITQKMIEIRNGTYQERLSIYLEKRVKDQSSWYIKKARYNATKTDQWFYAIIGMQFLAVLSALVRISEPQWNSIPTSVLTTMAASSLSWMQTKRYQELSSSYGLTANEIGIIKSDVPSVVNEVTLCKFVGDAENAFSREHTQWQARRDYN
;
A
#
# COMPACT_ATOMS: atom_id res chain seq x y z
N MET A 1 6.92 8.01 12.63
CA MET A 1 5.53 8.51 12.74
C MET A 1 4.55 7.90 11.73
N SER A 2 4.89 7.76 10.45
CA SER A 2 3.90 7.47 9.39
C SER A 2 3.46 5.99 9.26
N VAL A 3 4.37 5.03 9.41
CA VAL A 3 4.02 3.58 9.52
C VAL A 3 3.24 3.28 10.80
N GLN A 4 3.56 4.00 11.89
CA GLN A 4 2.85 3.87 13.17
C GLN A 4 1.38 4.35 13.05
N ALA A 5 1.13 5.45 12.33
CA ALA A 5 -0.23 5.95 12.07
C ALA A 5 -1.10 4.95 11.29
N GLN A 6 -0.59 4.40 10.18
CA GLN A 6 -1.29 3.37 9.40
C GLN A 6 -1.52 2.09 10.21
N ASN A 7 -0.50 1.64 10.95
CA ASN A 7 -0.64 0.47 11.81
C ASN A 7 -1.67 0.70 12.92
N ASN A 8 -1.74 1.90 13.48
CA ASN A 8 -2.74 2.26 14.48
C ASN A 8 -4.15 2.28 13.89
N TYR A 9 -4.35 2.84 12.69
CA TYR A 9 -5.63 2.77 11.99
C TYR A 9 -6.06 1.32 11.75
N LEU A 10 -5.18 0.49 11.18
CA LEU A 10 -5.47 -0.92 10.93
C LEU A 10 -5.71 -1.73 12.21
N ARG A 11 -5.02 -1.39 13.31
CA ARG A 11 -5.25 -1.98 14.63
C ARG A 11 -6.63 -1.59 15.17
N LEU A 12 -6.99 -0.31 15.12
CA LEU A 12 -8.32 0.18 15.54
C LEU A 12 -9.43 -0.46 14.72
N MET A 13 -9.27 -0.56 13.39
CA MET A 13 -10.20 -1.29 12.53
C MET A 13 -10.32 -2.76 12.95
N ARG A 14 -9.20 -3.44 13.19
CA ARG A 14 -9.20 -4.84 13.63
C ARG A 14 -9.91 -5.01 14.98
N PHE A 15 -9.69 -4.11 15.94
CA PHE A 15 -10.38 -4.14 17.23
C PHE A 15 -11.88 -3.87 17.08
N SER A 16 -12.27 -2.90 16.25
CA SER A 16 -13.68 -2.61 15.97
C SER A 16 -14.41 -3.84 15.42
N LEU A 17 -13.82 -4.51 14.42
CA LEU A 17 -14.38 -5.73 13.83
C LEU A 17 -14.42 -6.90 14.83
N ALA A 18 -13.40 -7.06 15.66
CA ALA A 18 -13.39 -8.08 16.71
C ALA A 18 -14.48 -7.82 17.76
N PHE A 19 -14.68 -6.57 18.17
CA PHE A 19 -15.74 -6.19 19.11
C PHE A 19 -17.14 -6.37 18.51
N LEU A 20 -17.34 -6.15 17.22
CA LEU A 20 -18.61 -6.48 16.57
C LEU A 20 -18.94 -7.98 16.68
N ILE A 21 -17.96 -8.84 16.43
CA ILE A 21 -18.14 -10.30 16.55
C ILE A 21 -18.39 -10.70 18.01
N LEU A 22 -17.62 -10.15 18.96
CA LEU A 22 -17.80 -10.41 20.39
C LEU A 22 -19.16 -9.92 20.90
N GLY A 23 -19.60 -8.73 20.48
CA GLY A 23 -20.91 -8.19 20.82
C GLY A 23 -22.04 -9.09 20.31
N SER A 24 -21.93 -9.56 19.06
CA SER A 24 -22.87 -10.52 18.47
C SER A 24 -22.91 -11.85 19.24
N LEU A 25 -21.75 -12.33 19.70
CA LEU A 25 -21.64 -13.55 20.51
C LEU A 25 -22.28 -13.37 21.89
N THR A 26 -22.00 -12.27 22.59
CA THR A 26 -22.64 -11.98 23.89
C THR A 26 -24.15 -11.78 23.75
N SER A 27 -24.60 -11.23 22.63
CA SER A 27 -26.02 -11.06 22.34
C SER A 27 -26.78 -12.38 22.13
N LEU A 28 -26.11 -13.50 21.83
CA LEU A 28 -26.77 -14.81 21.75
C LEU A 28 -27.27 -15.30 23.12
N PHE A 29 -26.60 -14.88 24.20
CA PHE A 29 -26.91 -15.30 25.57
C PHE A 29 -27.71 -14.26 26.35
N SER A 30 -28.10 -13.15 25.71
CA SER A 30 -28.85 -12.05 26.35
C SER A 30 -30.21 -12.49 26.87
N GLY A 31 -30.85 -13.48 26.23
CA GLY A 31 -32.11 -14.07 26.70
C GLY A 31 -31.97 -14.91 27.98
N SER A 32 -30.74 -15.28 28.37
CA SER A 32 -30.47 -16.10 29.56
C SER A 32 -30.11 -15.27 30.80
N SER A 33 -29.56 -14.06 30.63
CA SER A 33 -29.21 -13.17 31.74
C SER A 33 -29.14 -11.72 31.28
N GLU A 34 -29.69 -10.82 32.11
CA GLU A 34 -29.58 -9.36 31.92
C GLU A 34 -28.13 -8.88 31.84
N VAL A 35 -27.19 -9.57 32.50
CA VAL A 35 -25.76 -9.25 32.47
C VAL A 35 -25.21 -9.33 31.05
N PHE A 36 -25.58 -10.35 30.27
CA PHE A 36 -25.13 -10.49 28.89
C PHE A 36 -25.70 -9.38 27.98
N ALA A 37 -26.92 -8.93 28.24
CA ALA A 37 -27.52 -7.81 27.52
C ALA A 37 -26.77 -6.49 27.79
N ILE A 38 -26.45 -6.20 29.06
CA ILE A 38 -25.67 -5.01 29.45
C ILE A 38 -24.27 -5.04 28.83
N VAL A 39 -23.58 -6.19 28.93
CA VAL A 39 -22.24 -6.36 28.34
C VAL A 39 -22.27 -6.14 26.83
N SER A 40 -23.25 -6.72 26.13
CA SER A 40 -23.43 -6.51 24.69
C SER A 40 -23.64 -5.03 24.35
N ALA A 41 -24.48 -4.32 25.11
CA ALA A 41 -24.71 -2.88 24.91
C ALA A 41 -23.44 -2.04 25.12
N CYS A 42 -22.63 -2.36 26.13
CA CYS A 42 -21.34 -1.71 26.37
C CYS A 42 -20.36 -1.94 25.21
N ILE A 43 -20.25 -3.19 24.72
CA ILE A 43 -19.36 -3.53 23.59
C ILE A 43 -19.78 -2.78 22.32
N LEU A 44 -21.07 -2.77 21.99
CA LEU A 44 -21.58 -2.04 20.82
C LEU A 44 -21.38 -0.53 20.93
N SER A 45 -21.56 0.04 22.13
CA SER A 45 -21.27 1.46 22.39
C SER A 45 -19.79 1.79 22.16
N LEU A 46 -18.88 0.90 22.56
CA LEU A 46 -17.44 1.04 22.31
C LEU A 46 -17.13 0.98 20.80
N VAL A 47 -17.78 0.10 20.04
CA VAL A 47 -17.63 0.03 18.57
C VAL A 47 -18.04 1.35 17.91
N VAL A 48 -19.16 1.95 18.33
CA VAL A 48 -19.60 3.26 17.83
C VAL A 48 -18.53 4.32 18.12
N PHE A 49 -18.00 4.35 19.34
CA PHE A 49 -16.95 5.30 19.71
C PHE A 49 -15.67 5.13 18.88
N ILE A 50 -15.21 3.90 18.67
CA ILE A 50 -14.05 3.61 17.81
C ILE A 50 -14.34 4.05 16.36
N SER A 51 -15.55 3.82 15.86
CA SER A 51 -15.95 4.22 14.50
C SER A 51 -15.93 5.74 14.32
N LEU A 52 -16.35 6.50 15.33
CA LEU A 52 -16.24 7.97 15.33
C LEU A 52 -14.77 8.44 15.30
N ILE A 53 -13.88 7.77 16.04
CA ILE A 53 -12.44 8.06 16.00
C ILE A 53 -11.87 7.79 14.60
N LEU A 54 -12.22 6.65 14.00
CA LEU A 54 -11.79 6.26 12.66
C LEU A 54 -12.28 7.24 11.60
N ALA A 55 -13.52 7.71 11.70
CA ALA A 55 -14.09 8.70 10.77
C ALA A 55 -13.38 10.06 10.85
N ARG A 56 -12.96 10.49 12.05
CA ARG A 56 -12.33 11.80 12.25
C ARG A 56 -10.84 11.85 11.89
N LYS A 57 -10.12 10.73 11.93
CA LYS A 57 -8.66 10.73 11.77
C LYS A 57 -8.22 10.28 10.38
N ARG A 58 -7.70 11.21 9.59
CA ARG A 58 -7.09 10.97 8.27
C ARG A 58 -5.66 10.42 8.40
N TYR A 59 -5.51 9.20 8.91
CA TYR A 59 -4.20 8.56 9.14
C TYR A 59 -3.40 8.22 7.88
N ASP A 60 -4.07 8.12 6.74
CA ASP A 60 -3.47 7.67 5.48
C ASP A 60 -2.51 8.68 4.83
N ILE A 61 -2.71 9.98 5.08
CA ILE A 61 -1.99 11.06 4.37
C ILE A 61 -0.50 11.05 4.72
N THR A 62 -0.15 10.87 6.00
CA THR A 62 1.23 10.93 6.47
C THR A 62 2.09 9.75 5.98
N TRP A 63 1.50 8.55 5.87
CA TRP A 63 2.18 7.37 5.31
C TRP A 63 2.49 7.55 3.83
N TYR A 64 1.51 8.01 3.06
CA TYR A 64 1.67 8.27 1.64
C TYR A 64 2.78 9.29 1.39
N LEU A 65 2.78 10.42 2.12
CA LEU A 65 3.81 11.44 2.00
C LEU A 65 5.22 10.89 2.23
N THR A 66 5.39 10.00 3.23
CA THR A 66 6.71 9.41 3.51
C THR A 66 7.15 8.45 2.41
N ARG A 67 6.24 7.60 1.91
CA ARG A 67 6.55 6.67 0.81
C ARG A 67 6.84 7.43 -0.49
N ALA A 68 6.02 8.44 -0.81
CA ALA A 68 6.18 9.27 -2.00
C ALA A 68 7.53 10.00 -2.00
N ILE A 69 7.99 10.48 -0.85
CA ILE A 69 9.33 11.08 -0.71
C ILE A 69 10.42 10.05 -0.94
N ALA A 70 10.34 8.89 -0.30
CA ALA A 70 11.36 7.84 -0.47
C ALA A 70 11.47 7.39 -1.94
N GLU A 71 10.34 7.24 -2.64
CA GLU A 71 10.34 6.88 -4.06
C GLU A 71 10.77 8.04 -4.97
N SER A 72 10.43 9.28 -4.63
CA SER A 72 10.94 10.47 -5.33
C SER A 72 12.46 10.57 -5.22
N VAL A 73 13.02 10.37 -4.02
CA VAL A 73 14.48 10.33 -3.79
C VAL A 73 15.12 9.23 -4.62
N LYS A 74 14.61 7.99 -4.58
CA LYS A 74 15.13 6.90 -5.42
C LYS A 74 15.10 7.26 -6.91
N THR A 75 14.00 7.84 -7.37
CA THR A 75 13.82 8.24 -8.78
C THR A 75 14.87 9.25 -9.21
N ILE A 76 15.07 10.32 -8.45
CA ILE A 76 16.09 11.33 -8.80
C ILE A 76 17.51 10.78 -8.69
N THR A 77 17.77 9.89 -7.73
CA THR A 77 19.08 9.22 -7.59
C THR A 77 19.38 8.34 -8.80
N TRP A 78 18.43 7.51 -9.25
CA TRP A 78 18.63 6.69 -10.44
C TRP A 78 18.80 7.55 -11.70
N ARG A 79 18.01 8.62 -11.85
CA ARG A 79 18.19 9.56 -12.96
C ARG A 79 19.57 10.21 -12.95
N TYR A 80 20.04 10.63 -11.79
CA TYR A 80 21.37 11.22 -11.63
C TYR A 80 22.47 10.23 -11.99
N VAL A 81 22.45 9.03 -11.39
CA VAL A 81 23.47 8.02 -11.63
C VAL A 81 23.48 7.55 -13.09
N MET A 82 22.33 7.52 -13.75
CA MET A 82 22.21 7.09 -15.15
C MET A 82 22.44 8.20 -16.19
N LYS A 83 22.78 9.43 -15.78
CA LYS A 83 22.85 10.60 -16.69
C LYS A 83 21.55 10.81 -17.48
N ALA A 84 20.41 10.47 -16.89
CA ALA A 84 19.10 10.70 -17.48
C ALA A 84 18.61 12.12 -17.20
N LYS A 85 17.69 12.65 -18.02
CA LYS A 85 17.11 13.99 -17.80
C LYS A 85 16.49 14.10 -16.39
N PRO A 86 16.71 15.20 -15.65
CA PRO A 86 17.40 16.45 -16.05
C PRO A 86 18.93 16.46 -15.84
N PHE A 87 19.56 15.34 -15.45
CA PHE A 87 20.97 15.24 -15.06
C PHE A 87 21.91 14.73 -16.17
N ASN A 88 21.51 14.92 -17.43
CA ASN A 88 22.26 14.53 -18.63
C ASN A 88 23.30 15.59 -19.07
N GLN A 89 23.51 16.61 -18.25
CA GLN A 89 24.48 17.69 -18.46
C GLN A 89 25.86 17.32 -17.89
N SER A 90 26.83 18.23 -18.00
CA SER A 90 28.16 18.07 -17.40
C SER A 90 28.07 17.81 -15.89
N ASP A 91 29.03 17.04 -15.36
CA ASP A 91 28.98 16.56 -13.98
C ASP A 91 28.90 17.66 -12.91
N PRO A 92 29.60 18.82 -13.02
CA PRO A 92 29.44 19.90 -12.06
C PRO A 92 28.00 20.42 -12.00
N ILE A 93 27.37 20.63 -13.16
CA ILE A 93 26.00 21.17 -13.23
C ILE A 93 25.00 20.11 -12.75
N ALA A 94 25.17 18.86 -13.17
CA ALA A 94 24.32 17.75 -12.77
C ALA A 94 24.36 17.50 -11.25
N ARG A 95 25.55 17.61 -10.62
CA ARG A 95 25.73 17.49 -9.16
C ARG A 95 24.95 18.58 -8.42
N THR A 96 25.12 19.83 -8.81
CA THR A 96 24.40 20.95 -8.20
C THR A 96 22.88 20.83 -8.36
N ASN A 97 22.42 20.46 -9.56
CA ASN A 97 20.99 20.26 -9.80
C ASN A 97 20.44 19.09 -8.98
N PHE A 98 21.18 17.98 -8.85
CA PHE A 98 20.76 16.83 -8.05
C PHE A 98 20.60 17.19 -6.57
N LEU A 99 21.58 17.87 -5.98
CA LEU A 99 21.51 18.30 -4.57
C LEU A 99 20.36 19.29 -4.35
N LYS A 100 20.14 20.22 -5.31
CA LYS A 100 19.01 21.16 -5.27
C LYS A 100 17.67 20.42 -5.28
N ASP A 101 17.49 19.48 -6.20
CA ASP A 101 16.23 18.71 -6.31
C ASP A 101 16.02 17.78 -5.11
N LEU A 102 17.09 17.16 -4.61
CA LEU A 102 17.06 16.35 -3.39
C LEU A 102 16.64 17.18 -2.18
N ASN A 103 17.27 18.34 -1.97
CA ASN A 103 16.91 19.27 -0.90
C ASN A 103 15.47 19.78 -1.04
N LYS A 104 14.99 20.02 -2.27
CA LYS A 104 13.60 20.40 -2.53
C LYS A 104 12.61 19.30 -2.12
N ILE A 105 12.90 18.04 -2.45
CA ILE A 105 12.04 16.90 -2.07
C ILE A 105 12.04 16.72 -0.54
N LEU A 106 13.20 16.87 0.11
CA LEU A 106 13.32 16.71 1.55
C LEU A 106 12.70 17.87 2.34
N SER A 107 12.74 19.09 1.83
CA SER A 107 12.19 20.28 2.50
C SER A 107 10.67 20.33 2.49
N GLN A 108 10.01 19.72 1.50
CA GLN A 108 8.55 19.66 1.39
C GLN A 108 7.83 18.98 2.57
N ASN A 109 8.54 18.27 3.45
CA ASN A 109 7.94 17.55 4.57
C ASN A 109 8.70 17.73 5.89
N ARG A 110 9.68 18.65 5.94
CA ARG A 110 10.46 18.96 7.14
C ARG A 110 9.87 20.16 7.86
N SER A 111 8.94 19.92 8.76
CA SER A 111 8.96 20.61 10.05
C SER A 111 10.14 20.06 10.87
N GLY A 112 11.36 20.54 10.57
CA GLY A 112 12.53 20.45 11.46
C GLY A 112 13.38 19.17 11.41
N CYS A 113 14.13 18.91 10.33
CA CYS A 113 15.29 18.00 10.42
C CYS A 113 16.52 18.60 9.72
N CYS A 114 17.68 18.28 10.29
CA CYS A 114 18.99 18.90 10.12
C CYS A 114 19.51 19.00 8.68
N THR A 115 20.16 20.11 8.36
CA THR A 115 21.04 20.28 7.19
C THR A 115 22.14 19.21 7.26
N VAL A 116 22.08 18.23 6.37
CA VAL A 116 23.15 17.23 6.20
C VAL A 116 24.10 17.80 5.17
N ASP A 117 25.41 17.73 5.44
CA ASP A 117 26.45 18.31 4.61
C ASP A 117 26.37 17.78 3.16
N ASP A 118 26.54 18.66 2.17
CA ASP A 118 26.32 18.36 0.75
C ASP A 118 27.23 17.22 0.22
N ASN A 119 28.38 17.03 0.87
CA ASN A 119 29.34 15.97 0.53
C ASN A 119 28.95 14.57 1.04
N GLU A 120 28.06 14.46 2.02
CA GLU A 120 27.60 13.14 2.52
C GLU A 120 26.43 12.58 1.69
N GLN A 121 25.75 13.42 0.91
CA GLN A 121 24.55 13.03 0.17
C GLN A 121 24.85 12.29 -1.14
N ILE A 122 26.04 12.49 -1.72
CA ILE A 122 26.50 11.77 -2.93
C ILE A 122 27.54 10.74 -2.52
N THR A 123 27.14 9.48 -2.57
CA THR A 123 28.02 8.38 -2.20
C THR A 123 29.08 8.09 -3.27
N GLN A 124 30.22 7.53 -2.85
CA GLN A 124 31.26 7.08 -3.77
C GLN A 124 30.71 6.11 -4.83
N LYS A 125 29.76 5.25 -4.44
CA LYS A 125 29.15 4.29 -5.37
C LYS A 125 28.33 4.98 -6.47
N MET A 126 27.67 6.09 -6.16
CA MET A 126 26.94 6.88 -7.17
C MET A 126 27.90 7.46 -8.21
N ILE A 127 29.08 7.93 -7.76
CA ILE A 127 30.12 8.49 -8.64
C ILE A 127 30.70 7.38 -9.53
N GLU A 128 31.03 6.23 -8.96
CA GLU A 128 31.53 5.06 -9.70
C GLU A 128 30.57 4.65 -10.82
N ILE A 129 29.29 4.45 -10.49
CA ILE A 129 28.30 4.01 -11.48
C ILE A 129 28.14 5.09 -12.56
N ARG A 130 28.07 6.38 -12.17
CA ARG A 130 27.89 7.49 -13.13
C ARG A 130 29.06 7.62 -14.11
N ASN A 131 30.28 7.35 -13.66
CA ASN A 131 31.49 7.40 -14.50
C ASN A 131 31.66 6.17 -15.41
N GLY A 132 30.90 5.10 -15.16
CA GLY A 132 30.89 3.91 -16.00
C GLY A 132 30.34 4.15 -17.41
N THR A 133 30.63 3.21 -18.29
CA THR A 133 30.11 3.18 -19.67
C THR A 133 28.58 3.05 -19.66
N TYR A 134 27.92 3.41 -20.76
CA TYR A 134 26.46 3.24 -20.87
C TYR A 134 26.02 1.78 -20.68
N GLN A 135 26.84 0.81 -21.10
CA GLN A 135 26.55 -0.62 -21.00
C GLN A 135 26.59 -1.11 -19.55
N GLU A 136 27.63 -0.73 -18.81
CA GLU A 136 27.75 -1.03 -17.37
C GLU A 136 26.58 -0.42 -16.60
N ARG A 137 26.28 0.86 -16.85
CA ARG A 137 25.15 1.55 -16.23
C ARG A 137 23.81 0.90 -16.54
N LEU A 138 23.55 0.54 -17.80
CA LEU A 138 22.34 -0.17 -18.21
C LEU A 138 22.21 -1.49 -17.46
N SER A 139 23.28 -2.30 -17.40
CA SER A 139 23.26 -3.59 -16.71
C SER A 139 22.92 -3.46 -15.22
N ILE A 140 23.52 -2.47 -14.55
CA ILE A 140 23.27 -2.16 -13.14
C ILE A 140 21.83 -1.68 -12.94
N TYR A 141 21.34 -0.81 -13.82
CA TYR A 141 19.96 -0.32 -13.77
C TYR A 141 18.95 -1.45 -13.90
N LEU A 142 19.14 -2.33 -14.89
CA LEU A 142 18.24 -3.46 -15.13
C LEU A 142 18.21 -4.42 -13.94
N GLU A 143 19.37 -4.77 -13.39
CA GLU A 143 19.47 -5.74 -12.31
C GLU A 143 19.02 -5.17 -10.96
N LYS A 144 19.43 -3.94 -10.62
CA LYS A 144 19.20 -3.35 -9.29
C LYS A 144 17.92 -2.55 -9.17
N ARG A 145 17.39 -2.00 -10.27
CA ARG A 145 16.20 -1.14 -10.25
C ARG A 145 15.01 -1.79 -10.95
N VAL A 146 15.15 -2.15 -12.22
CA VAL A 146 14.02 -2.64 -13.02
C VAL A 146 13.55 -4.02 -12.56
N LYS A 147 14.48 -4.96 -12.35
CA LYS A 147 14.17 -6.32 -11.90
C LYS A 147 13.58 -6.36 -10.50
N ASP A 148 14.11 -5.57 -9.58
CA ASP A 148 13.58 -5.44 -8.22
C ASP A 148 12.14 -4.89 -8.24
N GLN A 149 11.91 -3.80 -8.97
CA GLN A 149 10.58 -3.22 -9.12
C GLN A 149 9.59 -4.20 -9.77
N SER A 150 9.97 -4.80 -10.90
CA SER A 150 9.14 -5.80 -11.59
C SER A 150 8.75 -6.96 -10.66
N SER A 151 9.73 -7.53 -9.96
CA SER A 151 9.51 -8.66 -9.05
C SER A 151 8.61 -8.26 -7.88
N TRP A 152 8.79 -7.05 -7.34
CA TRP A 152 7.97 -6.53 -6.25
C TRP A 152 6.51 -6.36 -6.68
N TYR A 153 6.26 -5.69 -7.81
CA TYR A 153 4.90 -5.46 -8.33
C TYR A 153 4.21 -6.78 -8.69
N ILE A 154 4.89 -7.70 -9.37
CA ILE A 154 4.33 -9.03 -9.71
C ILE A 154 3.95 -9.80 -8.44
N LYS A 155 4.86 -9.86 -7.46
CA LYS A 155 4.62 -10.55 -6.19
C LYS A 155 3.47 -9.91 -5.42
N LYS A 156 3.38 -8.58 -5.41
CA LYS A 156 2.29 -7.85 -4.76
C LYS A 156 0.95 -8.03 -5.46
N ALA A 157 0.91 -7.99 -6.79
CA ALA A 157 -0.30 -8.25 -7.55
C ALA A 157 -0.85 -9.65 -7.21
N ARG A 158 -0.01 -10.69 -7.31
CA ARG A 158 -0.40 -12.08 -6.98
C ARG A 158 -0.85 -12.26 -5.53
N TYR A 159 -0.14 -11.66 -4.58
CA TYR A 159 -0.52 -11.71 -3.17
C TYR A 159 -1.92 -11.11 -2.94
N ASN A 160 -2.20 -9.95 -3.53
CA ASN A 160 -3.49 -9.29 -3.38
C ASN A 160 -4.61 -10.03 -4.14
N ALA A 161 -4.35 -10.60 -5.32
CA ALA A 161 -5.28 -11.48 -6.02
C ALA A 161 -5.66 -12.69 -5.15
N THR A 162 -4.66 -13.42 -4.66
CA THR A 162 -4.85 -14.60 -3.79
C THR A 162 -5.64 -14.24 -2.54
N LYS A 163 -5.37 -13.08 -1.93
CA LYS A 163 -6.13 -12.63 -0.75
C LYS A 163 -7.57 -12.25 -1.09
N THR A 164 -7.82 -11.68 -2.26
CA THR A 164 -9.18 -11.40 -2.73
C THR A 164 -9.98 -12.70 -2.82
N ASP A 165 -9.43 -13.72 -3.48
CA ASP A 165 -10.10 -15.01 -3.63
C ASP A 165 -10.30 -15.72 -2.28
N GLN A 166 -9.26 -15.77 -1.43
CA GLN A 166 -9.35 -16.38 -0.10
C GLN A 166 -10.45 -15.73 0.75
N TRP A 167 -10.52 -14.40 0.79
CA TRP A 167 -11.56 -13.70 1.54
C TRP A 167 -12.95 -13.87 0.92
N PHE A 168 -13.04 -13.87 -0.42
CA PHE A 168 -14.29 -14.12 -1.12
C PHE A 168 -14.88 -15.49 -0.74
N TYR A 169 -14.11 -16.57 -0.87
CA TYR A 169 -14.57 -17.91 -0.51
C TYR A 169 -14.86 -18.05 0.99
N ALA A 170 -14.07 -17.41 1.86
CA ALA A 170 -14.34 -17.40 3.30
C ALA A 170 -15.67 -16.72 3.64
N ILE A 171 -15.99 -15.58 2.99
CA ILE A 171 -17.26 -14.86 3.18
C ILE A 171 -18.43 -15.72 2.70
N ILE A 172 -18.34 -16.32 1.51
CA ILE A 172 -19.37 -17.22 0.97
C ILE A 172 -19.60 -18.40 1.91
N GLY A 173 -18.52 -19.02 2.42
CA GLY A 173 -18.62 -20.12 3.39
C GLY A 173 -19.33 -19.70 4.69
N MET A 174 -18.98 -18.53 5.24
CA MET A 174 -19.65 -17.98 6.43
C MET A 174 -21.14 -17.67 6.18
N GLN A 175 -21.48 -17.13 5.01
CA GLN A 175 -22.87 -16.86 4.63
C GLN A 175 -23.67 -18.16 4.46
N PHE A 176 -23.08 -19.17 3.82
CA PHE A 176 -23.70 -20.48 3.68
C PHE A 176 -23.98 -21.13 5.04
N LEU A 177 -23.00 -21.10 5.95
CA LEU A 177 -23.20 -21.56 7.33
C LEU A 177 -24.29 -20.75 8.07
N ALA A 178 -24.37 -19.45 7.84
CA ALA A 178 -25.42 -18.62 8.41
C ALA A 178 -26.82 -19.03 7.91
N VAL A 179 -26.95 -19.38 6.62
CA VAL A 179 -28.18 -19.89 6.03
C VAL A 179 -28.55 -21.25 6.65
N LEU A 180 -27.61 -22.19 6.75
CA LEU A 180 -27.85 -23.48 7.41
C LEU A 180 -28.28 -23.29 8.87
N SER A 181 -27.60 -22.42 9.60
CA SER A 181 -27.94 -22.02 10.96
C SER A 181 -29.38 -21.47 11.04
N ALA A 182 -29.78 -20.62 10.10
CA ALA A 182 -31.15 -20.11 10.04
C ALA A 182 -32.18 -21.22 9.77
N LEU A 183 -31.89 -22.19 8.90
CA LEU A 183 -32.77 -23.34 8.64
C LEU A 183 -32.93 -24.25 9.86
N VAL A 184 -31.85 -24.50 10.60
CA VAL A 184 -31.91 -25.24 11.87
C VAL A 184 -32.80 -24.51 12.87
N ARG A 185 -32.71 -23.17 12.93
CA ARG A 185 -33.57 -22.37 13.83
C ARG A 185 -35.06 -22.46 13.49
N ILE A 186 -35.40 -22.62 12.21
CA ILE A 186 -36.78 -22.84 11.78
C ILE A 186 -37.27 -24.24 12.18
N SER A 187 -36.40 -25.25 12.05
CA SER A 187 -36.73 -26.65 12.31
C SER A 187 -36.79 -26.97 13.81
N GLU A 188 -35.92 -26.35 14.60
CA GLU A 188 -35.80 -26.55 16.05
C GLU A 188 -35.91 -25.21 16.81
N PRO A 189 -37.12 -24.63 16.93
CA PRO A 189 -37.32 -23.32 17.56
C PRO A 189 -36.94 -23.27 19.05
N GLN A 190 -36.89 -24.43 19.72
CA GLN A 190 -36.56 -24.55 21.14
C GLN A 190 -35.06 -24.32 21.42
N TRP A 191 -34.21 -24.39 20.39
CA TRP A 191 -32.77 -24.13 20.53
C TRP A 191 -32.49 -22.63 20.49
N ASN A 192 -32.55 -22.00 21.66
CA ASN A 192 -32.44 -20.54 21.79
C ASN A 192 -31.07 -19.95 21.41
N SER A 193 -30.00 -20.76 21.32
CA SER A 193 -28.62 -20.28 21.14
C SER A 193 -28.01 -20.59 19.77
N ILE A 194 -28.82 -20.55 18.70
CA ILE A 194 -28.34 -20.79 17.33
C ILE A 194 -27.55 -19.57 16.82
N PRO A 195 -26.28 -19.73 16.39
CA PRO A 195 -25.34 -18.63 16.17
C PRO A 195 -25.48 -17.92 14.80
N THR A 196 -26.71 -17.76 14.29
CA THR A 196 -26.97 -17.13 12.99
C THR A 196 -26.46 -15.68 12.96
N SER A 197 -26.74 -14.90 14.02
CA SER A 197 -26.27 -13.51 14.12
C SER A 197 -24.74 -13.43 14.10
N VAL A 198 -24.04 -14.30 14.83
CA VAL A 198 -22.58 -14.33 14.89
C VAL A 198 -21.99 -14.62 13.51
N LEU A 199 -22.51 -15.62 12.79
CA LEU A 199 -22.04 -15.98 11.45
C LEU A 199 -22.23 -14.82 10.45
N THR A 200 -23.39 -14.15 10.48
CA THR A 200 -23.62 -12.97 9.63
C THR A 200 -22.70 -11.80 9.98
N THR A 201 -22.47 -11.54 11.27
CA THR A 201 -21.53 -10.50 11.72
C THR A 201 -20.09 -10.82 11.32
N MET A 202 -19.66 -12.08 11.40
CA MET A 202 -18.35 -12.52 10.93
C MET A 202 -18.18 -12.31 9.43
N ALA A 203 -19.21 -12.66 8.62
CA ALA A 203 -19.20 -12.42 7.19
C ALA A 203 -19.10 -10.92 6.84
N ALA A 204 -19.93 -10.09 7.48
CA ALA A 204 -19.92 -8.64 7.28
C ALA A 204 -18.59 -8.00 7.73
N SER A 205 -18.03 -8.47 8.85
CA SER A 205 -16.74 -7.99 9.35
C SER A 205 -15.59 -8.38 8.43
N SER A 206 -15.63 -9.59 7.87
CA SER A 206 -14.67 -10.08 6.88
C SER A 206 -14.75 -9.28 5.58
N LEU A 207 -15.95 -8.97 5.10
CA LEU A 207 -16.17 -8.10 3.95
C LEU A 207 -15.63 -6.68 4.20
N SER A 208 -15.93 -6.09 5.36
CA SER A 208 -15.41 -4.78 5.75
C SER A 208 -13.89 -4.76 5.82
N TRP A 209 -13.26 -5.83 6.34
CA TRP A 209 -11.80 -5.97 6.33
C TRP A 209 -11.23 -6.07 4.92
N MET A 210 -11.87 -6.86 4.05
CA MET A 210 -11.47 -7.01 2.65
C MET A 210 -11.52 -5.67 1.92
N GLN A 211 -12.59 -4.89 2.11
CA GLN A 211 -12.76 -3.55 1.55
C GLN A 211 -11.74 -2.56 2.12
N THR A 212 -11.50 -2.58 3.43
CA THR A 212 -10.49 -1.73 4.08
C THR A 212 -9.09 -1.99 3.52
N LYS A 213 -8.77 -3.25 3.22
CA LYS A 213 -7.49 -3.64 2.65
C LYS A 213 -7.38 -3.44 1.14
N ARG A 214 -8.50 -3.21 0.44
CA ARG A 214 -8.57 -2.93 -1.00
C ARG A 214 -7.77 -3.93 -1.85
N TYR A 215 -7.82 -5.22 -1.49
CA TYR A 215 -7.02 -6.25 -2.15
C TYR A 215 -7.27 -6.29 -3.66
N GLN A 216 -8.53 -6.18 -4.09
CA GLN A 216 -8.89 -6.20 -5.50
C GLN A 216 -8.31 -5.00 -6.28
N GLU A 217 -8.49 -3.78 -5.77
CA GLU A 217 -7.95 -2.56 -6.39
C GLU A 217 -6.42 -2.61 -6.51
N LEU A 218 -5.75 -3.03 -5.43
CA LEU A 218 -4.29 -3.15 -5.38
C LEU A 218 -3.78 -4.22 -6.34
N SER A 219 -4.48 -5.36 -6.45
CA SER A 219 -4.13 -6.41 -7.41
C SER A 219 -4.13 -5.88 -8.84
N SER A 220 -5.20 -5.21 -9.25
CA SER A 220 -5.33 -4.66 -10.61
C SER A 220 -4.31 -3.56 -10.88
N SER A 221 -4.13 -2.62 -9.95
CA SER A 221 -3.15 -1.53 -10.12
C SER A 221 -1.72 -2.07 -10.23
N TYR A 222 -1.32 -3.00 -9.35
CA TYR A 222 0.02 -3.58 -9.40
C TYR A 222 0.23 -4.49 -10.60
N GLY A 223 -0.81 -5.20 -11.05
CA GLY A 223 -0.78 -6.00 -12.27
C GLY A 223 -0.56 -5.14 -13.52
N LEU A 224 -1.25 -4.00 -13.62
CA LEU A 224 -1.06 -3.04 -14.70
C LEU A 224 0.37 -2.50 -14.71
N THR A 225 0.88 -2.02 -13.57
CA THR A 225 2.25 -1.52 -13.48
C THR A 225 3.26 -2.62 -13.81
N ALA A 226 3.08 -3.85 -13.35
CA ALA A 226 3.95 -4.97 -13.71
C ALA A 226 4.02 -5.21 -15.23
N ASN A 227 2.88 -5.12 -15.93
CA ASN A 227 2.82 -5.22 -17.39
C ASN A 227 3.52 -4.05 -18.08
N GLU A 228 3.31 -2.81 -17.61
CA GLU A 228 4.03 -1.64 -18.13
C GLU A 228 5.54 -1.79 -17.98
N ILE A 229 6.02 -2.28 -16.84
CA ILE A 229 7.45 -2.58 -16.62
C ILE A 229 7.93 -3.66 -17.60
N GLY A 230 7.10 -4.66 -17.87
CA GLY A 230 7.39 -5.71 -18.86
C GLY A 230 7.60 -5.14 -20.27
N ILE A 231 6.74 -4.20 -20.70
CA ILE A 231 6.85 -3.50 -21.99
C ILE A 231 8.14 -2.68 -22.06
N ILE A 232 8.45 -1.93 -21.00
CA ILE A 232 9.69 -1.15 -20.96
C ILE A 232 10.90 -2.09 -21.04
N LYS A 233 10.85 -3.25 -20.37
CA LYS A 233 11.93 -4.24 -20.45
C LYS A 233 12.12 -4.81 -21.87
N SER A 234 11.06 -4.93 -22.68
CA SER A 234 11.22 -5.37 -24.07
C SER A 234 11.95 -4.36 -24.96
N ASP A 235 12.00 -3.08 -24.56
CA ASP A 235 12.72 -2.04 -25.30
C ASP A 235 14.24 -2.00 -25.02
N VAL A 236 14.74 -2.82 -24.10
CA VAL A 236 16.19 -2.85 -23.75
C VAL A 236 17.11 -3.02 -24.97
N PRO A 237 16.82 -3.87 -25.97
CA PRO A 237 17.66 -4.00 -27.16
C PRO A 237 17.81 -2.72 -27.99
N SER A 238 16.90 -1.74 -27.84
CA SER A 238 16.98 -0.45 -28.53
C SER A 238 18.03 0.51 -27.90
N VAL A 239 18.57 0.16 -26.73
CA VAL A 239 19.54 0.99 -26.00
C VAL A 239 20.96 0.71 -26.52
N VAL A 240 21.41 1.52 -27.46
CA VAL A 240 22.71 1.35 -28.16
C VAL A 240 23.73 2.45 -27.83
N ASN A 241 23.32 3.52 -27.14
CA ASN A 241 24.18 4.65 -26.77
C ASN A 241 23.63 5.47 -25.57
N GLU A 242 24.40 6.47 -25.14
CA GLU A 242 24.06 7.40 -24.05
C GLU A 242 22.69 8.08 -24.19
N VAL A 243 22.33 8.49 -25.41
CA VAL A 243 21.08 9.20 -25.69
C VAL A 243 19.89 8.26 -25.51
N THR A 244 20.00 7.05 -26.05
CA THR A 244 18.97 6.01 -25.90
C THR A 244 18.84 5.53 -24.46
N LEU A 245 19.95 5.43 -23.70
CA LEU A 245 19.92 5.10 -22.27
C LEU A 245 19.21 6.19 -21.46
N CYS A 246 19.54 7.45 -21.72
CA CYS A 246 18.92 8.60 -21.06
C CYS A 246 17.39 8.62 -21.28
N LYS A 247 16.95 8.35 -22.51
CA LYS A 247 15.52 8.24 -22.84
C LYS A 247 14.87 7.06 -22.11
N PHE A 248 15.47 5.88 -22.23
CA PHE A 248 14.99 4.65 -21.60
C PHE A 248 14.78 4.80 -20.08
N VAL A 249 15.79 5.31 -19.36
CA VAL A 249 15.69 5.54 -17.91
C VAL A 249 14.67 6.62 -17.58
N GLY A 250 14.57 7.66 -18.40
CA GLY A 250 13.53 8.68 -18.27
C GLY A 250 12.13 8.08 -18.33
N ASP A 251 11.86 7.26 -19.35
CA ASP A 251 10.57 6.61 -19.58
C ASP A 251 10.25 5.59 -18.47
N ALA A 252 11.25 4.78 -18.06
CA ALA A 252 11.13 3.83 -16.95
C ALA A 252 10.79 4.51 -15.62
N GLU A 253 11.57 5.51 -15.21
CA GLU A 253 11.31 6.20 -13.93
C GLU A 253 10.03 7.06 -13.98
N ASN A 254 9.66 7.60 -15.14
CA ASN A 254 8.34 8.24 -15.31
C ASN A 254 7.21 7.22 -15.11
N ALA A 255 7.33 6.01 -15.66
CA ALA A 255 6.35 4.95 -15.46
C ALA A 255 6.23 4.55 -13.99
N PHE A 256 7.37 4.37 -13.29
CA PHE A 256 7.35 4.06 -11.86
C PHE A 256 6.69 5.18 -11.04
N SER A 257 6.92 6.44 -11.42
CA SER A 257 6.34 7.61 -10.73
C SER A 257 4.84 7.76 -10.99
N ARG A 258 4.34 7.42 -12.20
CA ARG A 258 2.92 7.56 -12.58
C ARG A 258 2.00 6.76 -11.67
N GLU A 259 2.40 5.55 -11.26
CA GLU A 259 1.59 4.76 -10.32
C GLU A 259 1.37 5.55 -9.03
N HIS A 260 2.43 6.07 -8.42
CA HIS A 260 2.32 6.85 -7.19
C HIS A 260 1.43 8.09 -7.36
N THR A 261 1.58 8.84 -8.46
CA THR A 261 0.77 10.04 -8.73
C THR A 261 -0.70 9.70 -9.00
N GLN A 262 -1.00 8.62 -9.73
CA GLN A 262 -2.38 8.19 -9.97
C GLN A 262 -3.08 7.79 -8.68
N TRP A 263 -2.37 7.17 -7.73
CA TRP A 263 -2.90 6.88 -6.41
C TRP A 263 -3.24 8.15 -5.61
N GLN A 264 -2.47 9.22 -5.76
CA GLN A 264 -2.77 10.51 -5.16
C GLN A 264 -4.02 11.14 -5.77
N ALA A 265 -4.10 11.20 -7.10
CA ALA A 265 -5.23 11.81 -7.81
C ALA A 265 -6.56 11.11 -7.51
N ARG A 266 -6.57 9.78 -7.37
CA ARG A 266 -7.77 9.00 -7.00
C ARG A 266 -8.26 9.27 -5.57
N ARG A 267 -7.40 9.80 -4.70
CA ARG A 267 -7.73 10.14 -3.32
C ARG A 267 -8.17 11.59 -3.17
N ASP A 268 -7.66 12.51 -3.99
CA ASP A 268 -8.08 13.92 -3.94
C ASP A 268 -9.53 14.11 -4.44
N TYR A 269 -10.05 13.13 -5.18
CA TYR A 269 -11.44 13.11 -5.69
C TYR A 269 -12.47 12.43 -4.75
N ASN A 270 -12.02 11.81 -3.64
CA ASN A 270 -12.87 11.09 -2.68
C ASN A 270 -12.78 11.70 -1.27
#